data_AF-T1FEI4-F1
#
_entry.id   AF-T1FEI4-F1
#
_cell.length_a   1.000
_cell.length_b   1.000
_cell.length_c   1.000
_cell.angle_alpha   90.00
_cell.angle_beta   90.00
_cell.angle_gamma   90.00
#
_symmetry.space_group_name_H-M   'P 1'
#
loop_
_entity.id
_entity.type
_entity.pdbx_description
1 polymer ?
#
loop_
_entity_poly.entity_id
_entity_poly.type
_entity_poly.pdbx_seq_one_letter_code
_entity_poly.pdbx_strand_id
1 'polypeptide(L)'
;MRRNDIEEQPIRLQLNDVNDELPEFLNAPKPFLTTVHMNTPAGTSVYQLVGEDKDRGSKIQYMLDSGDSDRFDVDKDTGMVRTKGSHSFPQGREFEIGVSCMDISSPVLQRSATHSLKILVGEREPQFYETQYVASFPETAQQMHQIVQIKAISHQGYPITYELTTESGGQSNEFAIDQVTGVVDLLKPLDYEKDPQQYHLRVKAVENGRPSKTSVVNFSKWSRHFASHDIVIEKDLVAVNTHKLCAFC
;
A
#
# COMPACT_ATOMS: atom_id res chain seq x y z
N MET A 1 -4.21 50.98 55.17
CA MET A 1 -4.40 49.81 54.29
C MET A 1 -3.26 49.79 53.29
N ARG A 2 -2.35 48.81 53.34
CA ARG A 2 -1.34 48.63 52.29
C ARG A 2 -1.97 47.75 51.21
N ARG A 3 -2.02 48.23 49.96
CA ARG A 3 -2.35 47.40 48.80
C ARG A 3 -1.15 46.50 48.53
N ASN A 4 -1.38 45.18 48.50
CA ASN A 4 -0.41 44.25 47.97
C ASN A 4 -0.55 44.33 46.45
N ASP A 5 0.43 44.95 45.79
CA ASP A 5 0.53 44.91 44.34
C ASP A 5 1.11 43.54 43.97
N ILE A 6 0.32 42.72 43.29
CA ILE A 6 0.73 41.41 42.78
C ILE A 6 1.41 41.66 41.44
N GLU A 7 2.71 41.40 41.36
CA GLU A 7 3.47 41.52 40.13
C GLU A 7 3.31 40.21 39.33
N GLU A 8 2.55 40.26 38.24
CA GLU A 8 2.42 39.11 37.33
C GLU A 8 3.61 39.09 36.36
N GLN A 9 4.46 38.07 36.46
CA GLN A 9 5.52 37.82 35.49
C GLN A 9 5.06 36.82 34.42
N PRO A 10 5.09 37.18 33.14
CA PRO A 10 4.72 36.24 32.07
C PRO A 10 5.79 35.16 31.92
N ILE A 11 5.42 33.91 32.20
CA ILE A 11 6.25 32.75 31.94
C ILE A 11 6.11 32.39 30.46
N ARG A 12 7.23 32.38 29.72
CA ARG A 12 7.27 31.85 28.35
C ARG A 12 7.75 30.42 28.37
N LEU A 13 6.82 29.50 28.15
CA LEU A 13 7.14 28.10 27.88
C LEU A 13 7.46 27.96 26.38
N GLN A 14 8.69 27.58 26.06
CA GLN A 14 9.05 27.12 24.73
C GLN A 14 9.10 25.60 24.75
N LEU A 15 8.15 24.97 24.07
CA LEU A 15 8.21 23.55 23.77
C LEU A 15 9.12 23.38 22.57
N ASN A 16 10.25 22.72 22.79
CA ASN A 16 11.12 22.28 21.71
C ASN A 16 10.60 20.94 21.22
N ASP A 17 10.48 20.81 19.90
CA ASP A 17 10.15 19.54 19.27
C ASP A 17 11.32 18.57 19.50
N VAL A 18 11.00 17.36 19.93
CA VAL A 18 11.97 16.26 20.03
C VAL A 18 11.62 15.34 18.87
N ASN A 19 12.62 14.94 18.08
CA ASN A 19 12.36 13.98 17.01
C ASN A 19 12.07 12.61 17.65
N ASP A 20 10.79 12.26 17.75
CA ASP A 20 10.28 11.04 18.36
C ASP A 20 9.43 10.18 17.42
N GLU A 21 9.12 10.67 16.22
CA GLU A 21 8.46 9.92 15.16
C GLU A 21 9.46 9.42 14.12
N LEU A 22 9.25 8.20 13.62
CA LEU A 22 10.09 7.64 12.57
C LEU A 22 9.60 8.10 11.19
N PRO A 23 10.50 8.43 10.25
CA PRO A 23 10.10 8.73 8.89
C PRO A 23 9.52 7.48 8.22
N GLU A 24 8.49 7.67 7.39
CA GLU A 24 7.78 6.60 6.68
C GLU A 24 7.53 6.95 5.20
N PHE A 25 7.45 5.93 4.35
CA PHE A 25 7.06 6.10 2.96
C PHE A 25 5.53 6.15 2.83
N LEU A 26 5.02 7.22 2.21
CA LEU A 26 3.62 7.42 1.84
C LEU A 26 3.22 6.68 0.55
N ASN A 27 4.19 6.10 -0.16
CA ASN A 27 3.92 5.34 -1.37
C ASN A 27 2.95 4.18 -1.09
N ALA A 28 1.94 4.07 -1.95
CA ALA A 28 1.00 2.97 -2.02
C ALA A 28 0.68 2.68 -3.49
N PRO A 29 0.34 1.45 -3.86
CA PRO A 29 0.20 0.24 -3.03
C PRO A 29 1.52 -0.34 -2.51
N LYS A 30 1.45 -1.23 -1.50
CA LYS A 30 2.59 -2.03 -1.03
C LYS A 30 2.47 -3.48 -1.56
N PRO A 31 3.57 -4.18 -1.88
CA PRO A 31 4.96 -3.70 -1.92
C PRO A 31 5.19 -2.66 -3.04
N PHE A 32 6.34 -1.97 -3.04
CA PHE A 32 6.64 -1.00 -4.08
C PHE A 32 7.05 -1.72 -5.36
N LEU A 33 6.26 -1.53 -6.40
CA LEU A 33 6.46 -2.18 -7.69
C LEU A 33 6.52 -1.12 -8.80
N THR A 34 7.40 -1.35 -9.77
CA THR A 34 7.47 -0.55 -10.99
C THR A 34 8.02 -1.37 -12.16
N THR A 35 8.10 -0.73 -13.32
CA THR A 35 8.61 -1.32 -14.55
C THR A 35 9.60 -0.40 -15.26
N VAL A 36 10.49 -1.00 -16.04
CA VAL A 36 11.43 -0.30 -16.92
C VAL A 36 11.49 -0.99 -18.28
N HIS A 37 11.79 -0.26 -19.35
CA HIS A 37 11.95 -0.85 -20.68
C HIS A 37 13.40 -1.33 -20.91
N MET A 38 13.60 -2.37 -21.71
CA MET A 38 14.94 -2.94 -21.97
C MET A 38 15.95 -1.93 -22.55
N ASN A 39 15.46 -0.94 -23.29
CA ASN A 39 16.25 0.10 -23.96
C ASN A 39 16.19 1.46 -23.22
N THR A 40 15.87 1.46 -21.93
CA THR A 40 15.74 2.71 -21.16
C THR A 40 17.09 3.42 -21.06
N PRO A 41 17.20 4.70 -21.51
CA PRO A 41 18.43 5.48 -21.40
C PRO A 41 18.84 5.75 -19.95
N ALA A 42 20.09 6.11 -19.73
CA ALA A 42 20.58 6.63 -18.45
C ALA A 42 19.81 7.90 -18.02
N GLY A 43 19.60 8.08 -16.72
CA GLY A 43 18.94 9.24 -16.14
C GLY A 43 17.41 9.22 -16.28
N THR A 44 16.82 8.10 -16.75
CA THR A 44 15.36 7.99 -16.86
C THR A 44 14.75 7.77 -15.48
N SER A 45 13.72 8.54 -15.16
CA SER A 45 12.91 8.36 -13.94
C SER A 45 12.15 7.03 -13.97
N VAL A 46 12.28 6.24 -12.90
CA VAL A 46 11.69 4.90 -12.77
C VAL A 46 10.62 4.84 -11.68
N TYR A 47 10.84 5.54 -10.57
CA TYR A 47 9.93 5.55 -9.43
C TYR A 47 10.16 6.80 -8.58
N GLN A 48 9.10 7.33 -8.00
CA GLN A 48 9.16 8.48 -7.10
C GLN A 48 8.90 8.02 -5.67
N LEU A 49 9.93 8.04 -4.82
CA LEU A 49 9.77 7.82 -3.39
C LEU A 49 9.20 9.07 -2.73
N VAL A 50 8.25 8.91 -1.83
CA VAL A 50 7.64 9.99 -1.07
C VAL A 50 7.67 9.59 0.38
N GLY A 51 8.57 10.19 1.13
CA GLY A 51 8.73 10.01 2.57
C GLY A 51 8.15 11.21 3.32
N GLU A 52 7.60 10.94 4.49
CA GLU A 52 7.13 11.93 5.45
C GLU A 52 7.62 11.55 6.84
N ASP A 53 7.79 12.55 7.68
CA ASP A 53 8.06 12.42 9.09
C ASP A 53 7.12 13.41 9.79
N LYS A 54 6.46 12.95 10.86
CA LYS A 54 5.38 13.69 11.51
C LYS A 54 5.88 14.77 12.46
N ASP A 55 7.19 14.82 12.70
CA ASP A 55 7.83 15.87 13.47
C ASP A 55 7.78 17.21 12.74
N ARG A 56 7.87 18.30 13.50
CA ARG A 56 7.65 19.63 12.98
C ARG A 56 8.88 20.14 12.25
N GLY A 57 8.72 20.35 10.94
CA GLY A 57 9.77 20.95 10.10
C GLY A 57 10.80 19.93 9.62
N SER A 58 10.44 18.65 9.67
CA SER A 58 11.24 17.54 9.17
C SER A 58 11.66 17.74 7.73
N LYS A 59 12.87 17.26 7.43
CA LYS A 59 13.45 17.28 6.09
C LYS A 59 13.90 15.89 5.76
N ILE A 60 13.26 15.31 4.76
CA ILE A 60 13.47 13.91 4.40
C ILE A 60 14.58 13.80 3.36
N GLN A 61 15.54 12.92 3.64
CA GLN A 61 16.47 12.43 2.64
C GLN A 61 16.27 10.94 2.37
N TYR A 62 16.57 10.55 1.13
CA TYR A 62 16.34 9.22 0.59
C TYR A 62 17.67 8.51 0.36
N MET A 63 17.69 7.20 0.57
CA MET A 63 18.89 6.38 0.43
C MET A 63 18.60 5.11 -0.37
N LEU A 64 19.61 4.72 -1.16
CA LEU A 64 19.72 3.38 -1.74
C LEU A 64 20.59 2.54 -0.81
N ASP A 65 19.97 1.59 -0.13
CA ASP A 65 20.59 0.78 0.92
C ASP A 65 21.28 -0.46 0.36
N SER A 66 20.69 -1.05 -0.68
CA SER A 66 21.15 -2.31 -1.27
C SER A 66 20.55 -2.52 -2.66
N GLY A 67 21.15 -3.46 -3.40
CA GLY A 67 20.65 -3.91 -4.70
C GLY A 67 21.06 -3.01 -5.88
N ASP A 68 21.60 -3.64 -6.93
CA ASP A 68 21.83 -3.09 -8.27
C ASP A 68 22.22 -1.58 -8.37
N SER A 69 23.10 -1.11 -7.47
CA SER A 69 23.55 0.30 -7.41
C SER A 69 24.38 0.76 -8.62
N ASP A 70 24.79 -0.19 -9.47
CA ASP A 70 25.40 0.10 -10.77
C ASP A 70 24.36 0.42 -11.85
N ARG A 71 23.09 0.07 -11.63
CA ARG A 71 21.95 0.23 -12.57
C ARG A 71 20.94 1.25 -12.12
N PHE A 72 20.86 1.53 -10.84
CA PHE A 72 19.92 2.47 -10.27
C PHE A 72 20.61 3.41 -9.29
N ASP A 73 20.14 4.66 -9.25
CA ASP A 73 20.43 5.60 -8.18
C ASP A 73 19.13 6.17 -7.61
N VAL A 74 19.25 6.78 -6.43
CA VAL A 74 18.18 7.50 -5.75
C VAL A 74 18.65 8.91 -5.51
N ASP A 75 17.89 9.88 -5.99
CA ASP A 75 18.10 11.28 -5.67
C ASP A 75 17.84 11.51 -4.18
N LYS A 76 18.88 11.89 -3.44
CA LYS A 76 18.80 11.99 -1.98
C LYS A 76 17.80 13.04 -1.50
N ASP A 77 17.54 14.08 -2.27
CA ASP A 77 16.72 15.21 -1.85
C ASP A 77 15.30 15.11 -2.43
N THR A 78 15.16 14.56 -3.65
CA THR A 78 13.84 14.42 -4.29
C THR A 78 13.23 13.04 -4.15
N GLY A 79 13.98 11.99 -3.80
CA GLY A 79 13.50 10.60 -3.77
C GLY A 79 13.27 9.97 -5.15
N MET A 80 13.74 10.60 -6.22
CA MET A 80 13.57 10.09 -7.58
C MET A 80 14.57 8.95 -7.85
N VAL A 81 14.05 7.76 -8.13
CA VAL A 81 14.82 6.60 -8.58
C VAL A 81 15.07 6.72 -10.07
N ARG A 82 16.33 6.67 -10.52
CA ARG A 82 16.66 6.75 -11.96
C ARG A 82 17.55 5.59 -12.40
N THR A 83 17.56 5.33 -13.70
CA THR A 83 18.47 4.37 -14.32
C THR A 83 19.89 4.93 -14.45
N LYS A 84 20.89 4.08 -14.24
CA LYS A 84 22.30 4.33 -14.56
C LYS A 84 22.63 3.60 -15.86
N GLY A 85 23.23 4.33 -16.81
CA GLY A 85 23.52 3.83 -18.16
C GLY A 85 24.60 2.74 -18.26
N SER A 86 25.09 2.25 -17.14
CA SER A 86 26.26 1.38 -17.05
C SER A 86 26.00 -0.05 -17.52
N HIS A 87 24.74 -0.51 -17.52
CA HIS A 87 24.41 -1.90 -17.84
C HIS A 87 23.06 -2.09 -18.53
N SER A 88 22.95 -3.12 -19.37
CA SER A 88 21.75 -3.47 -20.15
C SER A 88 20.60 -4.02 -19.31
N PHE A 89 19.35 -3.68 -19.59
CA PHE A 89 18.15 -4.23 -18.93
C PHE A 89 17.61 -5.45 -19.72
N PRO A 90 17.83 -6.69 -19.28
CA PRO A 90 17.37 -7.86 -20.03
C PRO A 90 15.87 -8.05 -19.84
N GLN A 91 15.13 -8.23 -20.94
CA GLN A 91 13.67 -8.41 -20.91
C GLN A 91 13.25 -9.54 -19.97
N GLY A 92 12.23 -9.29 -19.14
CA GLY A 92 11.68 -10.27 -18.19
C GLY A 92 12.45 -10.42 -16.89
N ARG A 93 13.61 -9.75 -16.73
CA ARG A 93 14.35 -9.74 -15.46
C ARG A 93 13.67 -8.81 -14.46
N GLU A 94 13.53 -9.25 -13.22
CA GLU A 94 13.14 -8.41 -12.09
C GLU A 94 14.38 -8.08 -11.26
N PHE A 95 14.56 -6.79 -10.96
CA PHE A 95 15.56 -6.28 -10.04
C PHE A 95 14.89 -5.88 -8.73
N GLU A 96 15.66 -5.91 -7.65
CA GLU A 96 15.18 -5.53 -6.33
C GLU A 96 16.20 -4.62 -5.67
N ILE A 97 15.77 -3.42 -5.30
CA ILE A 97 16.59 -2.45 -4.59
C ILE A 97 15.99 -2.14 -3.21
N GLY A 98 16.86 -2.02 -2.21
CA GLY A 98 16.50 -1.59 -0.87
C GLY A 98 16.57 -0.07 -0.76
N VAL A 99 15.49 0.57 -0.30
CA VAL A 99 15.42 2.02 -0.14
C VAL A 99 14.95 2.39 1.27
N SER A 100 15.47 3.49 1.81
CA SER A 100 15.02 4.04 3.08
C SER A 100 14.93 5.57 3.02
N CYS A 101 14.23 6.14 3.99
CA CYS A 101 14.14 7.58 4.18
C CYS A 101 14.54 7.96 5.61
N MET A 102 14.96 9.20 5.79
CA MET A 102 15.61 9.66 7.00
C MET A 102 15.30 11.14 7.24
N ASP A 103 14.91 11.49 8.46
CA ASP A 103 14.82 12.90 8.85
C ASP A 103 16.21 13.42 9.22
N ILE A 104 16.58 14.51 8.55
CA ILE A 104 17.86 15.22 8.74
C ILE A 104 17.69 16.56 9.45
N SER A 105 16.49 16.86 9.95
CA SER A 105 16.20 18.12 10.65
C SER A 105 16.69 18.14 12.10
N SER A 106 16.85 16.96 12.72
CA SER A 106 17.26 16.78 14.11
C SER A 106 18.72 16.32 14.24
N PRO A 107 19.45 16.71 15.31
CA PRO A 107 20.76 16.13 15.62
C PRO A 107 20.68 14.63 15.98
N VAL A 108 19.52 14.17 16.47
CA VAL A 108 19.22 12.75 16.65
C VAL A 108 18.55 12.28 15.38
N LEU A 109 19.29 11.52 14.60
CA LEU A 109 18.87 11.07 13.29
C LEU A 109 17.96 9.85 13.40
N GLN A 110 16.77 9.96 12.82
CA GLN A 110 15.81 8.87 12.73
C GLN A 110 15.66 8.40 11.27
N ARG A 111 15.59 7.08 11.09
CA ARG A 111 15.60 6.44 9.77
C ARG A 111 14.57 5.33 9.70
N SER A 112 13.88 5.26 8.57
CA SER A 112 12.91 4.20 8.29
C SER A 112 13.59 2.84 8.18
N ALA A 113 12.81 1.77 8.33
CA ALA A 113 13.24 0.45 7.85
C ALA A 113 13.53 0.49 6.34
N THR A 114 14.44 -0.38 5.89
CA THR A 114 14.68 -0.58 4.45
C THR A 114 13.47 -1.26 3.82
N HIS A 115 12.92 -0.63 2.78
CA HIS A 115 11.82 -1.13 1.97
C HIS A 115 12.33 -1.68 0.65
N SER A 116 11.72 -2.75 0.16
CA SER A 116 12.03 -3.34 -1.14
C SER A 116 11.22 -2.67 -2.25
N LEU A 117 11.92 -2.18 -3.28
CA LEU A 117 11.35 -1.74 -4.56
C LEU A 117 11.72 -2.73 -5.65
N LYS A 118 10.71 -3.37 -6.25
CA LYS A 118 10.88 -4.34 -7.34
C LYS A 118 10.64 -3.70 -8.70
N ILE A 119 11.62 -3.84 -9.59
CA ILE A 119 11.70 -3.19 -10.89
C ILE A 119 11.73 -4.28 -11.97
N LEU A 120 10.61 -4.50 -12.65
CA LEU A 120 10.51 -5.49 -13.72
C LEU A 120 10.89 -4.87 -15.06
N VAL A 121 11.77 -5.53 -15.82
CA VAL A 121 12.04 -5.15 -17.21
C VAL A 121 10.93 -5.69 -18.10
N GLY A 122 10.04 -4.81 -18.57
CA GLY A 122 8.87 -5.17 -19.37
C GLY A 122 7.57 -4.69 -18.73
N GLU A 123 6.54 -5.52 -18.80
CA GLU A 123 5.19 -5.18 -18.35
C GLU A 123 4.75 -6.06 -17.16
N ARG A 124 4.12 -5.42 -16.18
CA ARG A 124 3.65 -6.02 -14.93
C ARG A 124 2.12 -6.02 -14.92
N GLU A 125 1.52 -7.01 -14.27
CA GLU A 125 0.07 -7.05 -14.05
C GLU A 125 -0.41 -5.88 -13.17
N PRO A 126 -1.68 -5.45 -13.26
CA PRO A 126 -2.21 -4.42 -12.36
C PRO A 126 -2.08 -4.82 -10.89
N GLN A 127 -1.76 -3.86 -10.02
CA GLN A 127 -1.52 -4.08 -8.60
C GLN A 127 -2.67 -3.53 -7.75
N PHE A 128 -3.30 -4.36 -6.92
CA PHE A 128 -4.29 -3.92 -5.94
C PHE A 128 -3.66 -3.16 -4.77
N TYR A 129 -4.41 -2.22 -4.19
CA TYR A 129 -4.01 -1.50 -2.97
C TYR A 129 -3.89 -2.40 -1.74
N GLU A 130 -4.78 -3.38 -1.64
CA GLU A 130 -4.78 -4.37 -0.57
C GLU A 130 -4.60 -5.78 -1.14
N THR A 131 -3.96 -6.65 -0.36
CA THR A 131 -3.83 -8.08 -0.69
C THR A 131 -5.13 -8.85 -0.44
N GLN A 132 -6.03 -8.28 0.35
CA GLN A 132 -7.37 -8.78 0.62
C GLN A 132 -8.27 -7.61 1.02
N TYR A 133 -9.51 -7.61 0.55
CA TYR A 133 -10.51 -6.66 0.98
C TYR A 133 -11.49 -7.35 1.93
N VAL A 134 -11.77 -6.72 3.06
CA VAL A 134 -12.74 -7.22 4.05
C VAL A 134 -13.72 -6.10 4.36
N ALA A 135 -15.00 -6.38 4.22
CA ALA A 135 -16.04 -5.39 4.50
C ALA A 135 -17.18 -5.99 5.34
N SER A 136 -17.86 -5.12 6.07
CA SER A 136 -19.10 -5.44 6.76
C SER A 136 -20.11 -4.33 6.56
N PHE A 137 -21.38 -4.69 6.44
CA PHE A 137 -22.48 -3.76 6.26
C PHE A 137 -23.69 -4.21 7.10
N PRO A 138 -24.54 -3.27 7.53
CA PRO A 138 -25.71 -3.62 8.34
C PRO A 138 -26.72 -4.43 7.52
N GLU A 139 -27.42 -5.35 8.16
CA GLU A 139 -28.50 -6.12 7.51
C GLU A 139 -29.63 -5.21 6.98
N THR A 140 -29.80 -4.05 7.59
CA THR A 140 -30.75 -3.02 7.12
C THR A 140 -30.32 -2.36 5.80
N ALA A 141 -29.14 -2.71 5.26
CA ALA A 141 -28.67 -2.23 3.96
C ALA A 141 -29.65 -2.62 2.85
N GLN A 142 -30.03 -1.62 2.06
CA GLN A 142 -30.93 -1.80 0.94
C GLN A 142 -30.15 -2.12 -0.34
N GLN A 143 -30.88 -2.49 -1.39
CA GLN A 143 -30.33 -2.61 -2.73
C GLN A 143 -29.60 -1.32 -3.14
N MET A 144 -28.50 -1.47 -3.89
CA MET A 144 -27.54 -0.43 -4.27
C MET A 144 -26.74 0.19 -3.11
N HIS A 145 -26.71 -0.46 -1.95
CA HIS A 145 -25.78 -0.06 -0.89
C HIS A 145 -24.33 -0.33 -1.32
N GLN A 146 -23.49 0.70 -1.25
CA GLN A 146 -22.06 0.63 -1.54
C GLN A 146 -21.32 0.00 -0.37
N ILE A 147 -20.68 -1.14 -0.60
CA ILE A 147 -20.04 -1.95 0.45
C ILE A 147 -18.57 -1.57 0.62
N VAL A 148 -17.84 -1.55 -0.48
CA VAL A 148 -16.41 -1.26 -0.52
C VAL A 148 -16.02 -0.79 -1.91
N GLN A 149 -14.98 0.04 -2.00
CA GLN A 149 -14.34 0.36 -3.27
C GLN A 149 -13.02 -0.42 -3.40
N ILE A 150 -12.95 -1.29 -4.40
CA ILE A 150 -11.73 -2.01 -4.77
C ILE A 150 -10.89 -1.12 -5.68
N LYS A 151 -9.59 -1.00 -5.39
CA LYS A 151 -8.68 -0.19 -6.19
C LYS A 151 -7.45 -0.98 -6.63
N ALA A 152 -7.06 -0.78 -7.87
CA ALA A 152 -5.80 -1.23 -8.44
C ALA A 152 -5.15 -0.11 -9.27
N ILE A 153 -3.83 -0.20 -9.45
CA ILE A 153 -3.04 0.68 -10.32
C ILE A 153 -2.47 -0.08 -11.51
N SER A 154 -2.25 0.65 -12.60
CA SER A 154 -1.46 0.17 -13.73
C SER A 154 -0.06 0.72 -13.68
N HIS A 155 0.94 -0.13 -13.90
CA HIS A 155 2.34 0.30 -13.99
C HIS A 155 2.71 0.82 -15.39
N GLN A 156 1.85 0.57 -16.38
CA GLN A 156 2.01 1.01 -17.77
C GLN A 156 1.12 2.22 -18.09
N GLY A 157 0.24 2.61 -17.16
CA GLY A 157 -0.71 3.71 -17.34
C GLY A 157 -1.95 3.33 -18.16
N TYR A 158 -2.23 2.03 -18.33
CA TYR A 158 -3.44 1.57 -19.01
C TYR A 158 -4.68 1.67 -18.11
N PRO A 159 -5.87 1.91 -18.68
CA PRO A 159 -7.12 1.83 -17.93
C PRO A 159 -7.38 0.41 -17.39
N ILE A 160 -7.94 0.34 -16.18
CA ILE A 160 -8.30 -0.91 -15.50
C ILE A 160 -9.81 -1.09 -15.52
N THR A 161 -10.24 -2.32 -15.80
CA THR A 161 -11.63 -2.77 -15.69
C THR A 161 -11.74 -3.85 -14.62
N TYR A 162 -12.79 -3.80 -13.80
CA TYR A 162 -13.02 -4.75 -12.71
C TYR A 162 -14.13 -5.76 -13.02
N GLU A 163 -13.92 -7.03 -12.66
CA GLU A 163 -14.90 -8.12 -12.77
C GLU A 163 -15.01 -8.83 -11.41
N LEU A 164 -16.25 -9.06 -10.93
CA LEU A 164 -16.52 -9.77 -9.68
C LEU A 164 -17.04 -11.17 -10.00
N THR A 165 -16.41 -12.18 -9.41
CA THR A 165 -16.84 -13.58 -9.52
C THR A 165 -16.91 -14.25 -8.16
N THR A 166 -17.71 -15.30 -8.05
CA THR A 166 -17.67 -16.23 -6.92
C THR A 166 -16.35 -17.02 -6.90
N GLU A 167 -16.08 -17.76 -5.83
CA GLU A 167 -14.91 -18.66 -5.78
C GLU A 167 -14.93 -19.73 -6.89
N SER A 168 -16.12 -20.16 -7.29
CA SER A 168 -16.34 -21.08 -8.40
C SER A 168 -16.19 -20.44 -9.78
N GLY A 169 -15.95 -19.13 -9.86
CA GLY A 169 -15.76 -18.37 -11.11
C GLY A 169 -17.06 -17.93 -11.79
N GLY A 170 -18.23 -18.18 -11.17
CA GLY A 170 -19.52 -17.69 -11.65
C GLY A 170 -19.80 -16.26 -11.25
N GLN A 171 -20.87 -15.66 -11.77
CA GLN A 171 -21.37 -14.37 -11.28
C GLN A 171 -22.01 -14.53 -9.89
N SER A 172 -21.86 -13.51 -9.04
CA SER A 172 -22.63 -13.43 -7.80
C SER A 172 -24.05 -12.93 -8.08
N ASN A 173 -25.04 -13.43 -7.35
CA ASN A 173 -26.42 -12.94 -7.44
C ASN A 173 -26.71 -11.84 -6.40
N GLU A 174 -25.85 -11.73 -5.39
CA GLU A 174 -25.99 -10.85 -4.22
C GLU A 174 -25.21 -9.55 -4.41
N PHE A 175 -24.11 -9.59 -5.18
CA PHE A 175 -23.17 -8.49 -5.31
C PHE A 175 -22.82 -8.22 -6.77
N ALA A 176 -22.64 -6.95 -7.10
CA ALA A 176 -22.07 -6.51 -8.37
C ALA A 176 -20.89 -5.59 -8.10
N ILE A 177 -19.98 -5.48 -9.07
CA ILE A 177 -18.93 -4.47 -9.08
C ILE A 177 -19.14 -3.53 -10.26
N ASP A 178 -19.05 -2.22 -10.02
CA ASP A 178 -18.94 -1.26 -11.10
C ASP A 178 -17.57 -1.41 -11.78
N GLN A 179 -17.62 -1.67 -13.08
CA GLN A 179 -16.47 -2.06 -13.88
C GLN A 179 -15.38 -0.98 -13.98
N VAL A 180 -15.70 0.28 -13.71
CA VAL A 180 -14.78 1.42 -13.86
C VAL A 180 -14.31 1.94 -12.50
N THR A 181 -15.24 2.09 -11.56
CA THR A 181 -14.97 2.68 -10.24
C THR A 181 -14.50 1.65 -9.22
N GLY A 182 -14.74 0.35 -9.47
CA GLY A 182 -14.42 -0.73 -8.55
C GLY A 182 -15.31 -0.80 -7.30
N VAL A 183 -16.42 -0.04 -7.28
CA VAL A 183 -17.38 -0.06 -6.17
C VAL A 183 -18.17 -1.36 -6.21
N VAL A 184 -18.19 -2.08 -5.09
CA VAL A 184 -18.99 -3.28 -4.90
C VAL A 184 -20.32 -2.90 -4.25
N ASP A 185 -21.41 -3.19 -4.94
CA ASP A 185 -22.78 -2.86 -4.55
C ASP A 185 -23.58 -4.11 -4.17
N LEU A 186 -24.51 -3.91 -3.23
CA LEU A 186 -25.50 -4.91 -2.86
C LEU A 186 -26.64 -4.97 -3.90
N LEU A 187 -26.85 -6.11 -4.55
CA LEU A 187 -27.92 -6.28 -5.55
C LEU A 187 -29.30 -6.55 -4.95
N LYS A 188 -29.35 -7.13 -3.75
CA LYS A 188 -30.59 -7.41 -3.02
C LYS A 188 -30.33 -7.37 -1.51
N PRO A 189 -31.31 -6.93 -0.69
CA PRO A 189 -31.21 -7.03 0.76
C PRO A 189 -30.89 -8.47 1.18
N LEU A 190 -30.05 -8.63 2.20
CA LEU A 190 -29.72 -9.94 2.78
C LEU A 190 -30.34 -10.02 4.17
N ASP A 191 -30.81 -11.22 4.51
CA ASP A 191 -31.39 -11.58 5.79
C ASP A 191 -30.38 -12.45 6.56
N TYR A 192 -29.99 -12.04 7.76
CA TYR A 192 -28.90 -12.67 8.50
C TYR A 192 -29.22 -14.11 8.92
N GLU A 193 -30.49 -14.41 9.23
CA GLU A 193 -30.91 -15.75 9.63
C GLU A 193 -31.07 -16.70 8.43
N LYS A 194 -31.34 -16.17 7.22
CA LYS A 194 -31.63 -16.99 6.04
C LYS A 194 -30.48 -17.08 5.04
N ASP A 195 -29.66 -16.05 4.93
CA ASP A 195 -28.57 -15.97 3.97
C ASP A 195 -27.21 -16.32 4.60
N PRO A 196 -26.20 -16.69 3.79
CA PRO A 196 -24.84 -16.88 4.28
C PRO A 196 -24.30 -15.68 5.07
N GLN A 197 -23.77 -15.94 6.26
CA GLN A 197 -23.14 -14.92 7.11
C GLN A 197 -21.82 -14.41 6.52
N GLN A 198 -21.20 -15.19 5.64
CA GLN A 198 -19.93 -14.88 4.98
C GLN A 198 -20.01 -15.18 3.49
N TYR A 199 -19.37 -14.32 2.70
CA TYR A 199 -19.19 -14.51 1.26
C TYR A 199 -17.74 -14.30 0.93
N HIS A 200 -17.17 -15.25 0.17
CA HIS A 200 -15.85 -15.13 -0.42
C HIS A 200 -16.02 -14.95 -1.92
N LEU A 201 -15.50 -13.83 -2.42
CA LEU A 201 -15.57 -13.45 -3.82
C LEU A 201 -14.17 -13.13 -4.32
N ARG A 202 -14.02 -13.16 -5.64
CA ARG A 202 -12.79 -12.80 -6.34
C ARG A 202 -13.07 -11.59 -7.18
N VAL A 203 -12.20 -10.58 -7.08
CA VAL A 203 -12.22 -9.43 -7.96
C VAL A 203 -11.02 -9.53 -8.88
N LYS A 204 -11.28 -9.53 -10.18
CA LYS A 204 -10.28 -9.52 -11.23
C LYS A 204 -10.13 -8.10 -11.77
N ALA A 205 -8.91 -7.58 -11.76
CA ALA A 205 -8.56 -6.34 -12.44
C ALA A 205 -7.95 -6.69 -13.80
N VAL A 206 -8.43 -6.06 -14.86
CA VAL A 206 -7.97 -6.28 -16.24
C VAL A 206 -7.46 -4.97 -16.81
N GLU A 207 -6.20 -4.95 -17.25
CA GLU A 207 -5.68 -3.83 -18.03
C GLU A 207 -6.01 -4.00 -19.52
N ASN A 208 -6.61 -2.97 -20.09
CA ASN A 208 -7.05 -2.96 -21.48
C ASN A 208 -5.89 -2.64 -22.48
N GLY A 209 -4.78 -3.39 -22.37
CA GLY A 209 -3.57 -3.33 -23.22
C GLY A 209 -3.36 -4.58 -24.11
N ARG A 210 -2.13 -4.86 -24.59
CA ARG A 210 -1.80 -6.05 -25.40
C ARG A 210 -0.61 -6.85 -24.85
N PRO A 211 -0.74 -8.17 -24.63
CA PRO A 211 -1.94 -8.91 -24.22
C PRO A 211 -2.46 -8.40 -22.87
N SER A 212 -3.79 -8.44 -22.64
CA SER A 212 -4.38 -7.98 -21.38
C SER A 212 -3.80 -8.74 -20.19
N LYS A 213 -3.34 -7.96 -19.21
CA LYS A 213 -2.80 -8.44 -17.95
C LYS A 213 -3.88 -8.39 -16.88
N THR A 214 -3.93 -9.41 -16.04
CA THR A 214 -4.96 -9.59 -15.02
C THR A 214 -4.38 -10.01 -13.69
N SER A 215 -4.85 -9.39 -12.62
CA SER A 215 -4.62 -9.83 -11.25
C SER A 215 -5.94 -10.12 -10.55
N VAL A 216 -5.91 -10.97 -9.53
CA VAL A 216 -7.09 -11.34 -8.75
C VAL A 216 -6.81 -11.10 -7.27
N VAL A 217 -7.76 -10.47 -6.59
CA VAL A 217 -7.76 -10.28 -5.15
C VAL A 217 -9.01 -10.91 -4.52
N ASN A 218 -8.88 -11.39 -3.29
CA ASN A 218 -10.01 -11.91 -2.54
C ASN A 218 -10.75 -10.78 -1.83
N PHE A 219 -12.07 -10.83 -1.91
CA PHE A 219 -12.98 -9.96 -1.17
C PHE A 219 -13.86 -10.83 -0.27
N SER A 220 -13.80 -10.58 1.04
CA SER A 220 -14.61 -11.26 2.04
C SER A 220 -15.61 -10.30 2.67
N LYS A 221 -16.88 -10.69 2.69
CA LYS A 221 -17.93 -9.98 3.42
C LYS A 221 -18.21 -10.66 4.75
N TRP A 222 -18.36 -9.85 5.80
CA TRP A 222 -18.89 -10.25 7.11
C TRP A 222 -20.18 -9.50 7.41
N SER A 223 -21.20 -10.19 7.92
CA SER A 223 -22.33 -9.53 8.59
C SER A 223 -22.15 -9.60 10.10
N ARG A 224 -22.09 -8.44 10.78
CA ARG A 224 -22.25 -8.36 12.23
C ARG A 224 -23.55 -7.64 12.57
N HIS A 225 -24.24 -8.17 13.57
CA HIS A 225 -25.33 -7.49 14.25
C HIS A 225 -24.77 -6.27 15.01
N PHE A 226 -25.34 -5.08 14.80
CA PHE A 226 -25.14 -3.98 15.75
C PHE A 226 -25.98 -4.27 16.99
N ALA A 227 -25.41 -5.04 17.93
CA ALA A 227 -25.79 -5.03 19.34
C ALA A 227 -24.61 -5.58 20.18
N SER A 228 -23.89 -4.66 20.82
CA SER A 228 -23.01 -4.84 22.01
C SER A 228 -21.98 -6.00 22.02
N HIS A 229 -20.69 -5.60 21.96
CA HIS A 229 -19.46 -6.29 22.42
C HIS A 229 -19.01 -7.60 21.70
N ASP A 230 -17.95 -7.48 20.88
CA ASP A 230 -16.63 -8.13 21.03
C ASP A 230 -15.90 -8.39 19.70
N ILE A 231 -14.64 -7.95 19.67
CA ILE A 231 -13.53 -8.02 18.69
C ILE A 231 -13.47 -9.27 17.78
N VAL A 232 -12.97 -9.13 16.54
CA VAL A 232 -11.98 -10.08 15.95
C VAL A 232 -10.95 -9.31 15.11
N ILE A 233 -9.68 -9.44 15.52
CA ILE A 233 -8.45 -9.22 14.74
C ILE A 233 -7.99 -10.61 14.28
N GLU A 234 -7.58 -10.77 13.02
CA GLU A 234 -6.31 -11.44 12.67
C GLU A 234 -5.95 -11.26 11.20
N LYS A 235 -4.69 -10.84 10.98
CA LYS A 235 -3.95 -10.86 9.72
C LYS A 235 -3.20 -12.18 9.66
N ASP A 236 -3.50 -13.03 8.68
CA ASP A 236 -2.61 -14.14 8.35
C ASP A 236 -1.40 -13.60 7.57
N LEU A 237 -0.31 -13.34 8.27
CA LEU A 237 1.03 -13.30 7.70
C LEU A 237 1.65 -14.68 7.89
N VAL A 238 1.49 -15.56 6.90
CA VAL A 238 2.26 -16.81 6.85
C VAL A 238 3.70 -16.45 6.43
N ALA A 239 4.56 -16.22 7.42
CA ALA A 239 6.00 -16.28 7.23
C ALA A 239 6.43 -17.75 7.28
N VAL A 240 6.64 -18.37 6.11
CA VAL A 240 7.37 -19.65 6.04
C VAL A 240 8.84 -19.35 6.28
N ASN A 241 9.30 -19.55 7.51
CA ASN A 241 10.72 -19.53 7.83
C ASN A 241 11.18 -20.95 8.15
N THR A 242 11.65 -21.68 7.13
CA THR A 242 12.31 -22.98 7.31
C THR A 242 13.82 -22.79 7.22
N HIS A 243 14.43 -22.34 8.31
CA HIS A 243 15.85 -22.60 8.52
C HIS A 243 16.04 -23.91 9.30
N LYS A 244 16.51 -24.90 8.54
CA LYS A 244 17.30 -26.04 9.03
C LYS A 244 18.39 -25.52 9.98
N LEU A 245 18.42 -26.07 11.19
CA LEU A 245 19.67 -26.26 11.92
C LEU A 245 19.74 -27.73 12.37
N CYS A 246 20.64 -28.45 11.71
CA CYS A 246 21.19 -29.71 12.17
C CYS A 246 22.12 -29.50 13.37
N ALA A 247 22.30 -30.59 14.12
CA ALA A 247 23.36 -30.92 15.07
C ALA A 247 23.27 -30.27 16.47
N PHE A 248 23.26 -31.09 17.52
CA PHE A 248 24.50 -31.63 18.12
C PHE A 248 24.24 -32.93 18.91
N CYS A 249 25.22 -33.84 18.76
CA CYS A 249 25.66 -35.00 19.57
C CYS A 249 24.64 -35.86 20.33
#